data_AF-A0AA43FQ58-F1
#
_entry.id   AF-A0AA43FQ58-F1
#
_cell.length_a   1.000
_cell.length_b   1.000
_cell.length_c   1.000
_cell.angle_alpha   90.00
_cell.angle_beta   90.00
_cell.angle_gamma   90.00
#
_symmetry.space_group_name_H-M   'P 1'
#
loop_
_entity.id
_entity.type
_entity.pdbx_description
1 polymer ?
#
loop_
_entity_poly.entity_id
_entity_poly.type
_entity_poly.pdbx_seq_one_letter_code
_entity_poly.pdbx_strand_id
1 'polypeptide(L)'
;MPPPEEVLHRNGAVSDQRERDRLLAAIMSEAAHLDERLKGPTPDIVRPAWKGLAATFLFLLAGYYMILPPRWVRPPAPAAPSAAVRADGIRRALVMQAAQVEAFRLASQRLPDSLEEVGAIVPDILYVRSNSRVFQLVATLSDGSPMIFDSADPDPEFDAILRSILVATGQ
;
A
#
# COMPACT_ATOMS: atom_id res chain seq x y z
N MET A 1 -28.37 -50.28 -13.31
CA MET A 1 -27.72 -51.05 -14.39
C MET A 1 -27.98 -50.32 -15.69
N PRO A 2 -27.05 -49.48 -16.19
CA PRO A 2 -27.20 -48.78 -17.47
C PRO A 2 -26.67 -49.65 -18.63
N PRO A 3 -27.27 -49.58 -19.84
CA PRO A 3 -26.62 -50.00 -21.08
C PRO A 3 -26.47 -48.80 -22.05
N PRO A 4 -25.65 -48.90 -23.12
CA PRO A 4 -24.33 -48.27 -23.18
C PRO A 4 -24.26 -47.10 -24.18
N GLU A 5 -23.20 -46.32 -24.03
CA GLU A 5 -22.73 -45.34 -25.00
C GLU A 5 -22.46 -45.98 -26.37
N GLU A 6 -23.21 -45.58 -27.39
CA GLU A 6 -22.82 -45.80 -28.80
C GLU A 6 -22.23 -44.49 -29.33
N VAL A 7 -20.93 -44.31 -29.07
CA VAL A 7 -20.08 -43.34 -29.74
C VAL A 7 -19.91 -43.81 -31.19
N LEU A 8 -20.75 -43.30 -32.09
CA LEU A 8 -20.65 -43.58 -33.51
C LEU A 8 -19.56 -42.69 -34.12
N HIS A 9 -18.32 -43.16 -34.05
CA HIS A 9 -17.21 -42.71 -34.89
C HIS A 9 -17.54 -43.01 -36.36
N ARG A 10 -18.08 -42.03 -37.09
CA ARG A 10 -18.23 -42.09 -38.56
C ARG A 10 -17.12 -41.29 -39.24
N ASN A 11 -15.92 -41.86 -39.28
CA ASN A 11 -14.87 -41.42 -40.19
C ASN A 11 -14.96 -42.21 -41.50
N GLY A 12 -15.06 -41.50 -42.63
CA GLY A 12 -14.62 -42.01 -43.93
C GLY A 12 -15.68 -42.66 -44.83
N ALA A 13 -16.62 -41.88 -45.34
CA ALA A 13 -17.14 -42.07 -46.68
C ALA A 13 -17.22 -40.70 -47.34
N VAL A 14 -16.73 -40.58 -48.57
CA VAL A 14 -16.90 -39.39 -49.41
C VAL A 14 -18.39 -39.12 -49.47
N SER A 15 -18.84 -38.13 -48.67
CA SER A 15 -20.23 -37.68 -48.63
C SER A 15 -20.61 -37.30 -50.04
N ASP A 16 -21.47 -38.12 -50.65
CA ASP A 16 -21.99 -37.95 -51.99
C ASP A 16 -22.45 -36.50 -52.12
N GLN A 17 -22.06 -35.81 -53.19
CA GLN A 17 -22.34 -34.37 -53.36
C GLN A 17 -23.85 -34.10 -53.16
N ARG A 18 -24.68 -35.07 -53.56
CA ARG A 18 -26.13 -35.07 -53.36
C ARG A 18 -26.57 -35.10 -51.90
N GLU A 19 -25.82 -35.76 -51.02
CA GLU A 19 -26.12 -35.82 -49.58
C GLU A 19 -25.75 -34.49 -48.90
N ARG A 20 -24.66 -33.85 -49.34
CA ARG A 20 -24.30 -32.49 -48.90
C ARG A 20 -25.34 -31.47 -49.33
N ASP A 21 -25.77 -31.54 -50.58
CA ASP A 21 -26.77 -30.62 -51.12
C ASP A 21 -28.12 -30.77 -50.38
N ARG A 22 -28.50 -32.00 -50.00
CA ARG A 22 -29.69 -32.24 -49.17
C ARG A 22 -29.56 -31.68 -47.75
N LEU A 23 -28.41 -31.86 -47.11
CA LEU A 23 -28.19 -31.33 -45.76
C LEU A 23 -28.13 -29.80 -45.76
N LEU A 24 -27.49 -29.19 -46.77
CA LEU A 24 -27.48 -27.74 -46.92
C LEU A 24 -28.88 -27.19 -47.19
N ALA A 25 -29.67 -27.82 -48.06
CA ALA A 25 -31.05 -27.42 -48.29
C ALA A 25 -31.90 -27.50 -47.02
N ALA A 26 -31.71 -28.55 -46.21
CA ALA A 26 -32.38 -28.70 -44.92
C ALA A 26 -31.99 -27.58 -43.95
N ILE A 27 -30.68 -27.31 -43.78
CA ILE A 27 -30.19 -26.24 -42.90
C ILE A 27 -30.67 -24.86 -43.37
N MET A 28 -30.65 -24.59 -44.68
CA MET A 28 -31.13 -23.32 -45.22
C MET A 28 -32.63 -23.13 -45.02
N SER A 29 -33.43 -24.20 -45.17
CA SER A 29 -34.87 -24.15 -44.89
C SER A 29 -35.16 -23.90 -43.41
N GLU A 30 -34.36 -24.47 -42.52
CA GLU A 30 -34.51 -24.29 -41.07
C GLU A 30 -34.03 -22.90 -40.62
N ALA A 31 -32.94 -22.40 -41.20
CA ALA A 31 -32.48 -21.03 -40.99
C ALA A 31 -33.50 -20.00 -41.48
N ALA A 32 -34.13 -20.23 -42.65
CA ALA A 32 -35.19 -19.37 -43.16
C ALA A 32 -36.42 -19.36 -42.23
N HIS A 33 -36.81 -20.53 -41.70
CA HIS A 33 -37.90 -20.61 -40.72
C HIS A 33 -37.57 -19.93 -39.38
N LEU A 34 -36.30 -19.96 -38.93
CA LEU A 34 -35.88 -19.24 -37.73
C LEU A 34 -35.86 -17.72 -37.96
N ASP A 35 -35.40 -17.27 -39.12
CA ASP A 35 -35.40 -15.84 -39.48
C ASP A 35 -36.84 -15.30 -39.58
N GLU A 36 -37.77 -16.06 -40.15
CA GLU A 36 -39.20 -15.69 -40.13
C GLU A 36 -39.79 -15.64 -38.72
N ARG A 37 -39.42 -16.58 -37.84
CA ARG A 37 -39.85 -16.56 -36.42
C ARG A 37 -39.27 -15.38 -35.64
N LEU A 38 -38.04 -14.99 -35.94
CA LEU A 38 -37.34 -13.89 -35.26
C LEU A 38 -37.70 -12.51 -35.82
N LYS A 39 -38.13 -12.44 -37.09
CA LYS A 39 -38.67 -11.22 -37.74
C LYS A 39 -40.06 -10.82 -37.26
N GLY A 40 -40.67 -11.59 -36.35
CA GLY A 40 -41.82 -11.11 -35.59
C GLY A 40 -41.50 -9.74 -34.98
N PRO A 41 -42.48 -8.84 -34.84
CA PRO A 41 -42.26 -7.56 -34.18
C PRO A 41 -41.70 -7.87 -32.80
N THR A 42 -40.41 -7.58 -32.61
CA THR A 42 -39.79 -7.65 -31.29
C THR A 42 -40.69 -6.80 -30.42
N PRO A 43 -41.33 -7.34 -29.38
CA PRO A 43 -42.14 -6.52 -28.51
C PRO A 43 -41.22 -5.38 -28.08
N ASP A 44 -41.68 -4.15 -28.26
CA ASP A 44 -40.95 -2.99 -27.78
C ASP A 44 -40.89 -3.15 -26.27
N ILE A 45 -39.84 -3.81 -25.78
CA ILE A 45 -39.61 -4.01 -24.36
C ILE A 45 -39.21 -2.62 -23.89
N VAL A 46 -40.23 -1.83 -23.56
CA VAL A 46 -40.10 -0.51 -22.97
C VAL A 46 -39.19 -0.69 -21.78
N ARG A 47 -37.91 -0.35 -21.97
CA ARG A 47 -36.92 -0.50 -20.91
C ARG A 47 -37.41 0.41 -19.80
N PRO A 48 -37.71 -0.13 -18.61
CA PRO A 48 -38.35 0.68 -17.62
C PRO A 48 -37.37 1.79 -17.19
N ALA A 49 -37.75 3.05 -17.44
CA ALA A 49 -36.93 4.23 -17.19
C ALA A 49 -36.39 4.30 -15.75
N TRP A 50 -37.07 3.64 -14.80
CA TRP A 50 -36.60 3.53 -13.41
C TRP A 50 -35.22 2.88 -13.28
N LYS A 51 -34.84 1.96 -14.18
CA LYS A 51 -33.50 1.36 -14.15
C LYS A 51 -32.40 2.38 -14.47
N GLY A 52 -32.67 3.30 -15.38
CA GLY A 52 -31.77 4.41 -15.69
C GLY A 52 -31.62 5.34 -14.49
N LEU A 53 -32.74 5.75 -13.89
CA LEU A 53 -32.75 6.57 -12.68
C LEU A 53 -32.01 5.90 -11.51
N ALA A 54 -32.23 4.60 -11.30
CA ALA A 54 -31.56 3.83 -10.26
C ALA A 54 -30.03 3.77 -10.49
N ALA A 55 -29.58 3.55 -11.72
CA ALA A 55 -28.16 3.54 -12.06
C ALA A 55 -27.51 4.91 -11.84
N THR A 56 -28.17 6.00 -12.25
CA THR A 56 -27.70 7.36 -12.01
C THR A 56 -27.61 7.67 -10.52
N PHE A 57 -28.62 7.27 -9.74
CA PHE A 57 -28.62 7.46 -8.29
C PHE A 57 -27.47 6.72 -7.61
N LEU A 58 -27.24 5.44 -7.96
CA LEU A 58 -26.12 4.65 -7.46
C LEU A 58 -24.76 5.28 -7.81
N PHE A 59 -24.62 5.79 -9.04
CA PHE A 59 -23.40 6.45 -9.47
C PHE A 59 -23.12 7.73 -8.68
N LEU A 60 -24.14 8.58 -8.48
CA LEU A 60 -24.02 9.79 -7.66
C LEU A 60 -23.71 9.46 -6.20
N LEU A 61 -24.34 8.41 -5.66
CA LEU A 61 -24.08 7.96 -4.31
C LEU A 61 -22.62 7.49 -4.16
N ALA A 62 -22.11 6.67 -5.08
CA ALA A 62 -20.72 6.24 -5.08
C ALA A 62 -19.74 7.42 -5.15
N GLY A 63 -20.00 8.39 -6.05
CA GLY A 63 -19.20 9.62 -6.14
C GLY A 63 -19.26 10.45 -4.86
N TYR A 64 -20.43 10.54 -4.22
CA TYR A 64 -20.59 11.22 -2.93
C TYR A 64 -19.74 10.57 -1.84
N TYR A 65 -19.76 9.23 -1.72
CA TYR A 65 -18.93 8.50 -0.77
C TYR A 65 -17.43 8.66 -1.06
N MET A 66 -17.02 8.84 -2.32
CA MET A 66 -15.62 9.07 -2.71
C MET A 66 -15.13 10.46 -2.28
N ILE A 67 -15.96 11.50 -2.40
CA ILE A 67 -15.57 12.88 -2.07
C ILE A 67 -15.72 13.15 -0.56
N LEU A 68 -16.85 12.74 0.02
CA LEU A 68 -17.19 12.93 1.42
C LEU A 68 -17.40 11.55 2.07
N PRO A 69 -16.31 10.81 2.33
CA PRO A 69 -16.44 9.54 3.02
C PRO A 69 -17.07 9.80 4.40
N PRO A 70 -18.11 9.05 4.75
CA PRO A 70 -18.79 9.26 6.01
C PRO A 70 -17.83 9.08 7.17
N ARG A 71 -18.06 9.85 8.22
CA ARG A 71 -17.25 9.84 9.45
C ARG A 71 -17.21 8.48 10.16
N TRP A 72 -18.17 7.58 9.88
CA TRP A 72 -18.19 6.19 10.38
C TRP A 72 -17.29 5.23 9.59
N VAL A 73 -16.83 5.62 8.40
CA VAL A 73 -15.87 4.86 7.58
C VAL A 73 -14.42 5.24 7.93
N ARG A 74 -14.20 6.47 8.41
CA ARG A 74 -12.87 6.89 8.89
C ARG A 74 -12.67 6.36 10.31
N PRO A 75 -11.63 5.54 10.57
CA PRO A 75 -11.25 5.28 11.95
C PRO A 75 -10.94 6.61 12.64
N PRO A 76 -11.22 6.74 13.95
CA PRO A 76 -10.80 7.92 14.70
C PRO A 76 -9.30 8.11 14.50
N ALA A 77 -8.87 9.36 14.35
CA ALA A 77 -7.45 9.66 14.25
C ALA A 77 -6.73 9.03 15.47
N PRO A 78 -5.55 8.43 15.27
CA PRO A 78 -4.80 7.87 16.38
C PRO A 78 -4.60 8.95 17.44
N ALA A 79 -4.77 8.58 18.70
CA ALA A 79 -4.55 9.50 19.81
C ALA A 79 -3.13 10.07 19.68
N ALA A 80 -3.01 11.39 19.76
CA ALA A 80 -1.71 12.03 19.74
C ALA A 80 -0.86 11.46 20.91
N PRO A 81 0.41 11.12 20.68
CA PRO A 81 1.26 10.60 21.73
C PRO A 81 1.36 11.63 22.86
N SER A 82 1.32 11.11 24.10
CA SER A 82 1.49 11.94 25.29
C SER A 82 2.84 12.66 25.25
N ALA A 83 2.95 13.78 25.98
CA ALA A 83 4.21 14.52 26.06
C ALA A 83 5.37 13.64 26.54
N ALA A 84 5.11 12.72 27.49
CA ALA A 84 6.10 11.76 27.98
C ALA A 84 6.58 10.79 26.89
N VAL A 85 5.67 10.24 26.09
CA VAL A 85 6.02 9.32 24.99
C VAL A 85 6.82 10.05 23.91
N ARG A 86 6.48 11.31 23.61
CA ARG A 86 7.27 12.14 22.69
C ARG A 86 8.66 12.45 23.22
N ALA A 87 8.76 12.83 24.49
CA ALA A 87 10.06 13.11 25.12
C ALA A 87 10.95 11.85 25.12
N ASP A 88 10.40 10.67 25.39
CA ASP A 88 11.14 9.41 25.31
C ASP A 88 11.59 9.08 23.87
N GLY A 89 10.73 9.36 22.88
CA GLY A 89 11.09 9.25 21.46
C GLY A 89 12.27 10.15 21.07
N ILE A 90 12.23 11.42 21.48
CA ILE A 90 13.33 12.39 21.24
C ILE A 90 14.61 11.93 21.95
N ARG A 91 14.50 11.48 23.20
CA ARG A 91 15.63 10.95 23.99
C ARG A 91 16.33 9.81 23.26
N ARG A 92 15.57 8.82 22.79
CA ARG A 92 16.11 7.69 22.01
C ARG A 92 16.74 8.14 20.70
N ALA A 93 16.12 9.11 20.01
CA ALA A 93 16.66 9.65 18.76
C ALA A 93 18.01 10.35 18.99
N LEU A 94 18.15 11.15 20.06
CA LEU A 94 19.42 11.76 20.46
C LEU A 94 20.50 10.72 20.74
N VAL A 95 20.16 9.64 21.46
CA VAL A 95 21.14 8.56 21.75
C VAL A 95 21.55 7.83 20.48
N MET A 96 20.61 7.51 19.59
CA MET A 96 20.94 6.85 18.33
C MET A 96 21.87 7.72 17.48
N GLN A 97 21.60 9.03 17.41
CA GLN A 97 22.44 9.97 16.70
C GLN A 97 23.83 10.07 17.35
N ALA A 98 23.90 10.12 18.69
CA ALA A 98 25.16 10.12 19.42
C ALA A 98 25.98 8.85 19.15
N ALA A 99 25.32 7.67 19.16
CA ALA A 99 25.98 6.39 18.89
C ALA A 99 26.56 6.34 17.47
N GLN A 100 25.89 6.93 16.49
CA GLN A 100 26.39 7.02 15.11
C GLN A 100 27.59 7.97 15.00
N VAL A 101 27.54 9.13 15.65
CA VAL A 101 28.67 10.06 15.73
C VAL A 101 29.87 9.38 16.40
N GLU A 102 29.63 8.60 17.45
CA GLU A 102 30.65 7.81 18.13
C GLU A 102 31.23 6.71 17.26
N ALA A 103 30.39 5.96 16.53
CA ALA A 103 30.84 4.96 15.58
C ALA A 103 31.70 5.59 14.47
N PHE A 104 31.31 6.75 13.96
CA PHE A 104 32.10 7.52 13.01
C PHE A 104 33.45 7.93 13.61
N ARG A 105 33.46 8.39 14.87
CA ARG A 105 34.69 8.78 15.58
C ARG A 105 35.65 7.60 15.73
N LEU A 106 35.13 6.42 16.08
CA LEU A 106 35.94 5.21 16.20
C LEU A 106 36.55 4.81 14.85
N ALA A 107 35.78 4.89 13.76
CA ALA A 107 36.22 4.51 12.42
C ALA A 107 37.20 5.50 11.79
N SER A 108 36.96 6.80 11.93
CA SER A 108 37.72 7.87 11.26
C SER A 108 38.77 8.54 12.15
N GLN A 109 38.79 8.22 13.45
CA GLN A 109 39.62 8.87 14.49
C GLN A 109 39.40 10.39 14.60
N ARG A 110 38.28 10.92 14.06
CA ARG A 110 37.88 12.32 14.14
C ARG A 110 36.39 12.47 14.37
N LEU A 111 35.95 13.62 14.86
CA LEU A 111 34.53 13.97 14.84
C LEU A 111 34.11 14.40 13.43
N PRO A 112 32.84 14.15 13.06
CA PRO A 112 32.28 14.68 11.82
C PRO A 112 32.21 16.21 11.90
N ASP A 113 32.34 16.91 10.77
CA ASP A 113 32.11 18.37 10.73
C ASP A 113 30.59 18.66 10.65
N SER A 114 29.81 17.72 10.13
CA SER A 114 28.35 17.80 9.98
C SER A 114 27.67 16.45 10.22
N LEU A 115 26.37 16.44 10.55
CA LEU A 115 25.62 15.18 10.64
C LEU A 115 25.46 14.48 9.27
N GLU A 116 25.59 15.22 8.18
CA GLU A 116 25.52 14.65 6.82
C GLU A 116 26.65 13.65 6.56
N GLU A 117 27.84 13.86 7.14
CA GLU A 117 28.98 12.94 7.01
C GLU A 117 28.73 11.57 7.64
N VAL A 118 27.87 11.51 8.64
CA VAL A 118 27.50 10.27 9.33
C VAL A 118 26.38 9.53 8.57
N GLY A 119 25.76 10.18 7.56
CA GLY A 119 24.71 9.60 6.74
C GLY A 119 23.35 9.46 7.44
N ALA A 120 23.20 10.07 8.61
CA ALA A 120 21.98 10.00 9.40
C ALA A 120 21.54 11.40 9.82
N ILE A 121 20.42 11.85 9.27
CA ILE A 121 19.81 13.13 9.59
C ILE A 121 18.50 12.82 10.31
N VAL A 122 18.50 12.98 11.63
CA VAL A 122 17.26 13.05 12.39
C VAL A 122 16.77 14.51 12.32
N PRO A 123 15.53 14.77 11.88
CA PRO A 123 14.98 16.12 11.86
C PRO A 123 14.99 16.73 13.26
N ASP A 124 15.11 18.06 13.33
CA ASP A 124 15.03 18.82 14.58
C ASP A 124 16.11 18.52 15.62
N ILE A 125 17.23 17.89 15.21
CA ILE A 125 18.44 17.73 16.02
C ILE A 125 19.55 18.63 15.49
N LEU A 126 20.03 19.55 16.33
CA LEU A 126 21.16 20.41 16.05
C LEU A 126 22.44 19.76 16.58
N TYR A 127 23.48 19.74 15.74
CA TYR A 127 24.81 19.28 16.10
C TYR A 127 25.73 20.47 16.34
N VAL A 128 26.37 20.50 17.50
CA VAL A 128 27.36 21.51 17.86
C VAL A 128 28.64 20.81 18.29
N ARG A 129 29.73 21.11 17.58
CA ARG A 129 31.06 20.60 17.96
C ARG A 129 31.73 21.59 18.90
N SER A 130 31.99 21.17 20.14
CA SER A 130 32.69 22.00 21.12
C SER A 130 34.21 21.94 20.95
N ASN A 131 34.76 20.74 20.70
CA ASN A 131 36.19 20.54 20.41
C ASN A 131 36.40 19.28 19.55
N SER A 132 37.64 18.82 19.38
CA SER A 132 37.95 17.65 18.55
C SER A 132 37.49 16.30 19.12
N ARG A 133 36.98 16.26 20.35
CA ARG A 133 36.56 15.06 21.08
C ARG A 133 35.16 15.14 21.67
N VAL A 134 34.65 16.36 21.88
CA VAL A 134 33.37 16.67 22.53
C VAL A 134 32.44 17.34 21.52
N PHE A 135 31.25 16.78 21.43
CA PHE A 135 30.11 17.31 20.71
C PHE A 135 28.87 17.39 21.62
N GLN A 136 27.91 18.21 21.21
CA GLN A 136 26.60 18.32 21.80
C GLN A 136 25.53 18.11 20.72
N LEU A 137 24.44 17.45 21.10
CA LEU A 137 23.24 17.32 20.28
C LEU A 137 22.09 18.00 21.01
N VAL A 138 21.36 18.86 20.32
CA VAL A 138 20.24 19.62 20.90
C VAL A 138 18.98 19.31 20.11
N ALA A 139 17.95 18.82 20.80
CA ALA A 139 16.61 18.66 20.24
C ALA A 139 15.63 19.56 20.97
N THR A 140 14.57 20.01 20.28
CA THR A 140 13.52 20.83 20.90
C THR A 140 12.30 19.98 21.23
N LEU A 141 11.85 20.03 22.49
CA LEU A 141 10.61 19.36 22.89
C LEU A 141 9.38 20.14 22.41
N SER A 142 8.21 19.52 22.53
CA SER A 142 6.94 20.12 22.10
C SER A 142 6.52 21.35 22.92
N ASP A 143 7.12 21.55 24.09
CA ASP A 143 6.96 22.73 24.95
C ASP A 143 7.98 23.84 24.66
N GLY A 144 8.90 23.62 23.69
CA GLY A 144 9.98 24.54 23.36
C GLY A 144 11.23 24.37 24.24
N SER A 145 11.20 23.47 25.23
CA SER A 145 12.37 23.22 26.09
C SER A 145 13.46 22.48 25.30
N PRO A 146 14.73 22.91 25.38
CA PRO A 146 15.82 22.18 24.75
C PRO A 146 16.17 20.93 25.57
N MET A 147 16.31 19.80 24.91
CA MET A 147 16.93 18.59 25.44
C MET A 147 18.32 18.47 24.83
N ILE A 148 19.33 18.48 25.69
CA ILE A 148 20.73 18.53 25.30
C ILE A 148 21.38 17.22 25.70
N PHE A 149 22.06 16.59 24.76
CA PHE A 149 23.01 15.52 25.01
C PHE A 149 24.41 16.10 24.92
N ASP A 150 25.19 16.00 26.00
CA ASP A 150 26.60 16.36 26.04
C ASP A 150 27.47 15.10 26.10
N SER A 151 28.42 14.97 25.19
CA SER A 151 29.36 13.84 25.17
C SER A 151 30.44 13.93 26.26
N ALA A 152 30.69 15.10 26.86
CA ALA A 152 31.65 15.25 27.94
C ALA A 152 31.08 14.82 29.30
N ASP A 153 29.78 15.02 29.51
CA ASP A 153 29.05 14.66 30.72
C ASP A 153 27.67 14.11 30.35
N PRO A 154 27.60 12.87 29.81
CA PRO A 154 26.33 12.28 29.42
C PRO A 154 25.50 12.01 30.66
N ASP A 155 24.23 12.44 30.64
CA ASP A 155 23.24 12.07 31.65
C ASP A 155 23.30 10.54 31.87
N PRO A 156 23.33 10.05 33.12
CA PRO A 156 23.36 8.62 33.42
C PRO A 156 22.32 7.80 32.64
N GLU A 157 21.14 8.38 32.38
CA GLU A 157 20.10 7.72 31.58
C GLU A 157 20.52 7.55 30.11
N PHE A 158 21.22 8.54 29.54
CA PHE A 158 21.74 8.45 28.18
C PHE A 158 22.89 7.44 28.08
N ASP A 159 23.82 7.42 29.05
CA ASP A 159 24.93 6.46 29.07
C ASP A 159 24.42 5.01 29.14
N ALA A 160 23.39 4.75 29.96
CA ALA A 160 22.77 3.43 30.05
C ALA A 160 22.20 2.94 28.70
N ILE A 161 21.49 3.81 27.98
CA ILE A 161 20.93 3.47 26.66
C ILE A 161 22.05 3.30 25.63
N LEU A 162 23.03 4.20 25.61
CA LEU A 162 24.11 4.19 24.62
C LEU A 162 24.97 2.92 24.75
N ARG A 163 25.28 2.50 25.99
CA ARG A 163 25.94 1.22 26.26
C ARG A 163 25.13 0.03 25.76
N SER A 164 23.80 0.04 25.97
CA SER A 164 22.94 -1.05 25.50
C SER A 164 22.96 -1.20 23.97
N ILE A 165 23.03 -0.09 23.24
CA ILE A 165 23.05 -0.06 21.77
C ILE A 165 24.43 -0.48 21.23
N LEU A 166 25.50 0.01 21.84
CA LEU A 166 26.86 -0.37 21.44
C LEU A 166 27.12 -1.86 21.66
N VAL A 167 26.63 -2.44 22.76
CA VAL A 167 26.73 -3.88 23.01
C VAL A 167 25.95 -4.68 21.95
N ALA A 168 24.77 -4.19 21.54
CA ALA A 168 23.96 -4.86 20.51
C ALA A 168 24.56 -4.79 19.10
N THR A 169 25.38 -3.77 18.81
CA THR A 169 25.97 -3.55 17.46
C THR A 169 27.37 -4.17 17.32
N GLY A 170 27.98 -4.59 18.44
CA GLY A 170 29.33 -5.18 18.47
C GLY A 170 29.39 -6.71 18.38
N GLN A 171 28.33 -7.38 17.88
CA GLN A 171 28.30 -8.83 17.61
C GLN A 171 28.25 -9.13 16.12
#